data_AF-A0A221K1S1-F1
#
_entry.id   AF-A0A221K1S1-F1
#
_cell.length_a   1.000
_cell.length_b   1.000
_cell.length_c   1.000
_cell.angle_alpha   90.00
_cell.angle_beta   90.00
_cell.angle_gamma   90.00
#
_symmetry.space_group_name_H-M   'P 1'
#
loop_
_entity.id
_entity.type
_entity.pdbx_description
1 polymer ?
#
loop_
_entity_poly.entity_id
_entity_poly.type
_entity_poly.pdbx_seq_one_letter_code
_entity_poly.pdbx_strand_id
1 'polypeptide(L)'
;MSVRRDHHRYSKRVTRTKRWQALRAEILERDRYRCCSCGCGGRLEVDHIKPVRTHPELSYEPRNLQALCPSCHTRKTRIECGHPPPREARQDWRKAVEALSRPDEISISKKEIKDA
;
A
#
# COMPACT_ATOMS: atom_id res chain seq x y z
N MET A 1 -24.36 -11.97 -21.48
CA MET A 1 -22.90 -12.19 -21.30
C MET A 1 -22.29 -10.88 -20.80
N SER A 2 -21.89 -10.82 -19.53
CA SER A 2 -21.51 -9.54 -18.89
C SER A 2 -20.18 -9.01 -19.45
N VAL A 3 -20.20 -7.72 -19.78
CA VAL A 3 -19.16 -6.93 -20.43
C VAL A 3 -17.81 -7.11 -19.74
N ARG A 4 -16.80 -7.60 -20.48
CA ARG A 4 -15.40 -7.50 -20.05
C ARG A 4 -15.09 -6.02 -19.88
N ARG A 5 -15.10 -5.50 -18.64
CA ARG A 5 -14.62 -4.14 -18.38
C ARG A 5 -13.16 -4.12 -18.75
N ASP A 6 -12.80 -3.29 -19.73
CA ASP A 6 -11.42 -3.14 -20.14
C ASP A 6 -10.63 -2.54 -18.97
N HIS A 7 -9.78 -3.35 -18.35
CA HIS A 7 -8.92 -2.91 -17.26
C HIS A 7 -7.74 -2.14 -17.86
N HIS A 8 -7.96 -0.85 -18.16
CA HIS A 8 -6.94 -0.01 -18.77
C HIS A 8 -5.74 0.17 -17.81
N ARG A 9 -4.59 -0.41 -18.18
CA ARG A 9 -3.34 -0.33 -17.40
C ARG A 9 -2.53 0.91 -17.79
N TYR A 10 -2.90 2.08 -17.24
CA TYR A 10 -2.25 3.37 -17.53
C TYR A 10 -0.72 3.36 -17.32
N SER A 11 -0.25 2.69 -16.27
CA SER A 11 1.19 2.61 -15.95
C SER A 11 1.99 1.66 -16.85
N LYS A 12 1.35 0.81 -17.68
CA LYS A 12 2.04 -0.22 -18.48
C LYS A 12 3.09 0.36 -19.43
N ARG A 13 2.85 1.56 -19.98
CA ARG A 13 3.79 2.24 -20.87
C ARG A 13 5.05 2.70 -20.12
N VAL A 14 4.87 3.20 -18.90
CA VAL A 14 5.94 3.65 -18.01
C VAL A 14 6.76 2.45 -17.54
N THR A 15 6.10 1.43 -17.01
CA THR A 15 6.76 0.31 -16.32
C THR A 15 7.55 -0.63 -17.24
N ARG A 16 7.33 -0.56 -18.55
CA ARG A 16 8.06 -1.35 -19.56
C ARG A 16 9.40 -0.73 -19.97
N THR A 17 9.67 0.52 -19.59
CA THR A 17 10.88 1.23 -20.03
C THR A 17 12.13 0.79 -19.25
N LYS A 18 13.31 0.88 -19.87
CA LYS A 18 14.60 0.69 -19.16
C LYS A 18 14.79 1.71 -18.03
N ARG A 19 14.33 2.96 -18.25
CA ARG A 19 14.30 4.02 -17.23
C ARG A 19 13.57 3.55 -15.97
N TRP A 20 12.41 2.92 -16.14
CA TRP A 20 11.67 2.37 -15.01
C TRP A 20 12.40 1.22 -14.32
N GLN A 21 13.07 0.33 -15.06
CA GLN A 21 13.83 -0.77 -14.45
C GLN A 21 14.96 -0.26 -13.55
N ALA A 22 15.70 0.77 -13.98
CA ALA A 22 16.72 1.42 -13.18
C ALA A 22 16.11 2.11 -11.94
N LEU A 23 15.08 2.93 -12.13
CA LEU A 23 14.39 3.62 -11.05
C LEU A 23 13.78 2.63 -10.03
N ARG A 24 13.24 1.51 -10.51
CA ARG A 24 12.72 0.45 -9.65
C ARG A 24 13.80 -0.10 -8.72
N ALA A 25 15.02 -0.31 -9.21
CA ALA A 25 16.13 -0.78 -8.37
C ALA A 25 16.49 0.26 -7.31
N GLU A 26 16.62 1.53 -7.69
CA GLU A 26 16.92 2.64 -6.79
C GLU A 26 15.87 2.78 -5.67
N ILE A 27 14.58 2.69 -5.99
CA ILE A 27 13.50 2.78 -5.00
C ILE A 27 13.52 1.59 -4.03
N LEU A 28 13.77 0.38 -4.53
CA LEU A 28 13.87 -0.80 -3.67
C LEU A 28 15.07 -0.73 -2.71
N GLU A 29 16.19 -0.20 -3.19
CA GLU A 29 17.37 0.02 -2.36
C GLU A 29 17.13 1.12 -1.31
N ARG A 30 16.55 2.25 -1.72
CA ARG A 30 16.14 3.35 -0.82
C ARG A 30 15.22 2.86 0.30
N ASP A 31 14.24 2.04 -0.05
CA ASP A 31 13.24 1.49 0.89
C ASP A 31 13.78 0.24 1.64
N ARG A 32 15.09 -0.04 1.53
CA ARG A 32 15.81 -1.14 2.18
C ARG A 32 15.16 -2.50 1.97
N TYR A 33 14.59 -2.72 0.79
CA TYR A 33 13.84 -3.92 0.44
C TYR A 33 12.75 -4.28 1.48
N ARG A 34 12.07 -3.25 2.01
CA ARG A 34 10.92 -3.41 2.91
C ARG A 34 9.70 -2.68 2.37
N CYS A 35 8.52 -3.25 2.63
CA CYS A 35 7.25 -2.63 2.32
C CYS A 35 7.06 -1.35 3.16
N CYS A 36 6.83 -0.20 2.52
CA CYS A 36 6.59 1.08 3.21
C CYS A 36 5.31 1.08 4.07
N SER A 37 4.35 0.19 3.78
CA SER A 37 3.07 0.14 4.51
C SER A 37 3.07 -0.81 5.71
N CYS A 38 3.80 -1.92 5.66
CA CYS A 38 3.77 -2.93 6.73
C CYS A 38 5.14 -3.44 7.18
N GLY A 39 6.24 -2.97 6.58
CA GLY A 39 7.60 -3.33 6.97
C GLY A 39 8.08 -4.73 6.58
N CYS A 40 7.21 -5.58 6.00
CA CYS A 40 7.62 -6.91 5.58
C CYS A 40 8.61 -6.86 4.40
N GLY A 41 9.57 -7.78 4.41
CA GLY A 41 10.48 -8.00 3.29
C GLY A 41 9.93 -9.04 2.31
N GLY A 42 10.79 -9.48 1.38
CA GLY A 42 10.48 -10.53 0.40
C GLY A 42 10.12 -9.94 -0.96
N ARG A 43 9.08 -10.50 -1.61
CA ARG A 43 8.66 -10.01 -2.93
C ARG A 43 8.03 -8.62 -2.80
N LEU A 44 8.62 -7.64 -3.49
CA LEU A 44 8.17 -6.25 -3.51
C LEU A 44 7.91 -5.74 -4.94
N GLU A 45 6.94 -4.84 -5.02
CA GLU A 45 6.52 -4.13 -6.21
C GLU A 45 6.68 -2.63 -5.95
N VAL A 46 7.14 -1.87 -6.95
CA VAL A 46 7.22 -0.41 -6.84
C VAL A 46 5.92 0.17 -7.39
N ASP A 47 5.23 0.89 -6.52
CA ASP A 47 3.90 1.44 -6.73
C ASP A 47 3.92 2.97 -6.75
N HIS A 48 3.04 3.57 -7.56
CA HIS A 48 2.90 5.02 -7.69
C HIS A 48 1.95 5.55 -6.61
N ILE A 49 2.44 6.33 -5.64
CA ILE A 49 1.65 6.97 -4.57
C ILE A 49 0.45 7.71 -5.18
N LYS A 50 0.70 8.58 -6.16
CA LYS A 50 -0.31 9.18 -7.03
C LYS A 50 -0.34 8.42 -8.37
N PRO A 51 -1.47 7.81 -8.76
CA PRO A 51 -1.55 6.99 -9.96
C PRO A 51 -1.23 7.74 -11.26
N VAL A 52 -0.57 7.04 -12.20
CA VAL A 52 -0.28 7.53 -13.56
C VAL A 52 -1.54 7.99 -14.31
N ARG A 53 -2.72 7.42 -13.99
CA ARG A 53 -4.00 7.81 -14.60
C ARG A 53 -4.33 9.29 -14.35
N THR A 54 -4.01 9.82 -13.17
CA THR A 54 -4.35 11.19 -12.77
C THR A 54 -3.15 12.12 -12.73
N HIS A 55 -1.94 11.58 -12.54
CA HIS A 55 -0.70 12.35 -12.43
C HIS A 55 0.40 11.75 -13.33
N PRO A 56 0.23 11.77 -14.66
CA PRO A 56 1.21 11.23 -15.59
C PRO A 56 2.59 11.89 -15.48
N GLU A 57 2.65 13.16 -15.10
CA GLU A 57 3.88 13.94 -14.89
C GLU A 57 4.74 13.39 -13.73
N LEU A 58 4.12 12.74 -12.75
CA LEU A 58 4.80 12.15 -11.59
C LEU A 58 5.21 10.69 -11.81
N SER A 59 5.11 10.18 -13.04
CA SER A 59 5.35 8.75 -13.35
C SER A 59 6.76 8.26 -13.03
N TYR A 60 7.75 9.15 -13.06
CA TYR A 60 9.17 8.87 -12.81
C TYR A 60 9.75 9.66 -11.65
N GLU A 61 8.91 10.34 -10.87
CA GLU A 61 9.33 11.12 -9.71
C GLU A 61 9.62 10.17 -8.53
N PRO A 62 10.87 10.04 -8.03
CA PRO A 62 11.19 9.11 -6.95
C PRO A 62 10.35 9.31 -5.69
N ARG A 63 9.96 10.56 -5.39
CA ARG A 63 9.09 10.88 -4.23
C ARG A 63 7.66 10.38 -4.39
N ASN A 64 7.22 10.09 -5.61
CA ASN A 64 5.91 9.53 -5.91
C ASN A 64 5.93 7.99 -5.96
N LEU A 65 7.07 7.35 -5.68
CA LEU A 65 7.24 5.91 -5.75
C LEU A 65 7.49 5.31 -4.36
N GLN A 66 6.92 4.13 -4.13
CA GLN A 66 7.07 3.39 -2.87
C GLN A 66 7.18 1.89 -3.12
N ALA A 67 8.02 1.20 -2.34
CA ALA A 67 8.06 -0.26 -2.32
C ALA A 67 6.91 -0.83 -1.48
N LEU A 68 6.07 -1.68 -2.09
CA LEU A 68 4.98 -2.37 -1.42
C LEU A 68 5.04 -3.88 -1.64
N CYS A 69 4.62 -4.64 -0.63
CA CYS A 69 4.36 -6.07 -0.81
C CYS A 69 3.04 -6.29 -1.58
N PRO A 70 2.84 -7.46 -2.23
CA PRO A 70 1.65 -7.74 -3.03
C PRO A 70 0.32 -7.54 -2.30
N SER A 71 0.26 -7.84 -1.00
CA SER A 71 -0.95 -7.67 -0.20
C SER A 71 -1.28 -6.19 0.03
N CYS A 72 -0.29 -5.36 0.35
CA CYS A 72 -0.46 -3.92 0.53
C CYS A 72 -0.76 -3.21 -0.79
N HIS A 73 -0.07 -3.60 -1.86
CA HIS A 73 -0.32 -3.07 -3.20
C HIS A 73 -1.77 -3.38 -3.65
N THR A 74 -2.22 -4.64 -3.53
CA THR A 74 -3.60 -5.03 -3.87
C THR A 74 -4.63 -4.27 -3.06
N ARG A 75 -4.39 -4.08 -1.75
CA ARG A 75 -5.28 -3.30 -0.87
C ARG A 75 -5.41 -1.85 -1.37
N LYS A 76 -4.29 -1.22 -1.71
CA LYS A 76 -4.27 0.14 -2.26
C LYS A 76 -5.01 0.22 -3.59
N THR A 77 -4.68 -0.63 -4.57
CA THR A 77 -5.34 -0.64 -5.88
C THR A 77 -6.85 -0.82 -5.76
N ARG A 78 -7.30 -1.68 -4.83
CA ARG A 78 -8.72 -1.89 -4.58
C ARG A 78 -9.43 -0.58 -4.17
N ILE A 79 -8.81 0.21 -3.29
CA ILE A 79 -9.32 1.51 -2.84
C ILE A 79 -9.32 2.51 -4.00
N GLU A 80 -8.23 2.58 -4.78
CA GLU A 80 -8.11 3.50 -5.93
C GLU A 80 -9.08 3.19 -7.06
N CYS A 81 -9.44 1.93 -7.25
CA CYS A 81 -10.49 1.49 -8.19
C CYS A 81 -11.91 1.77 -7.67
N GLY A 82 -12.07 2.35 -6.48
CA GLY A 82 -13.37 2.68 -5.90
C GLY A 82 -14.17 1.46 -5.43
N HIS A 83 -13.51 0.32 -5.18
CA HIS A 83 -14.20 -0.80 -4.56
C HIS A 83 -14.55 -0.46 -3.11
N PRO A 84 -15.75 -0.84 -2.64
CA PRO A 84 -16.12 -0.58 -1.26
C PRO A 84 -15.15 -1.29 -0.30
N PRO A 85 -14.92 -0.69 0.88
CA PRO A 85 -14.18 -1.35 1.93
C PRO A 85 -14.87 -2.67 2.31
N PRO A 86 -14.16 -3.59 2.99
CA PRO A 86 -14.80 -4.77 3.56
C PRO A 86 -16.02 -4.38 4.41
N ARG A 87 -17.02 -5.26 4.53
CA ARG A 87 -18.17 -5.05 5.42
C ARG A 87 -17.70 -4.69 6.83
N GLU A 88 -18.42 -3.80 7.51
CA GLU A 88 -18.09 -3.29 8.84
C GLU A 88 -17.77 -4.41 9.85
N ALA A 89 -18.65 -5.41 9.96
CA ALA A 89 -18.42 -6.58 10.82
C ALA A 89 -17.07 -7.30 10.58
N ARG A 90 -16.57 -7.31 9.34
CA ARG A 90 -15.26 -7.90 9.01
C ARG A 90 -14.10 -6.98 9.43
N GLN A 91 -14.31 -5.68 9.41
CA GLN A 91 -13.33 -4.72 9.93
C GLN A 91 -13.23 -4.83 11.45
N ASP A 92 -14.38 -4.93 12.14
CA ASP A 92 -14.44 -5.04 13.60
C ASP A 92 -13.80 -6.33 14.08
N TRP A 93 -14.09 -7.46 13.42
CA TRP A 93 -13.42 -8.72 13.73
C TRP A 93 -11.89 -8.64 13.58
N ARG A 94 -11.39 -7.98 12.52
CA ARG A 94 -9.93 -7.79 12.34
C ARG A 94 -9.32 -6.94 13.44
N LYS A 95 -10.01 -5.87 13.86
CA LYS A 95 -9.56 -5.01 14.98
C LYS A 95 -9.54 -5.79 16.29
N ALA A 96 -10.58 -6.58 16.56
CA ALA A 96 -10.66 -7.43 17.75
C ALA A 96 -9.52 -8.46 17.79
N VAL A 97 -9.24 -9.13 16.66
CA VAL A 97 -8.13 -10.08 16.56
C VAL A 97 -6.77 -9.39 16.76
N GLU A 98 -6.55 -8.22 16.15
CA GLU A 98 -5.31 -7.45 16.36
C GLU A 98 -5.13 -7.06 17.84
N ALA A 99 -6.19 -6.57 18.49
CA ALA A 99 -6.17 -6.19 19.90
C ALA A 99 -5.84 -7.37 20.83
N LEU A 100 -6.35 -8.58 20.52
CA LEU A 100 -6.00 -9.79 21.27
C LEU A 100 -4.55 -10.22 21.03
N SER A 101 -4.00 -9.96 19.84
CA SER A 101 -2.62 -10.33 19.50
C SER A 101 -1.55 -9.41 20.10
N ARG A 102 -1.93 -8.21 20.55
CA ARG A 102 -1.05 -7.22 21.22
C ARG A 102 -1.53 -6.91 22.64
N PRO A 103 -1.30 -7.81 23.61
CA PRO A 103 -1.74 -7.58 24.98
C PRO A 103 -1.09 -6.33 25.63
N ASP A 104 0.10 -5.92 25.19
CA ASP A 104 0.90 -4.87 25.86
C ASP A 104 0.52 -3.42 25.50
N GLU A 105 -0.20 -3.16 24.40
CA GLU A 105 -0.63 -1.79 24.03
C GLU A 105 -1.87 -1.31 24.80
N ILE A 106 -2.63 -2.23 25.41
CA ILE A 106 -3.83 -1.91 26.20
C ILE A 106 -3.47 -1.31 27.57
N SER A 107 -2.25 -1.56 28.06
CA SER A 107 -1.77 -1.17 29.40
C SER A 107 -1.37 0.31 29.52
N ILE A 108 -1.07 0.99 28.41
CA ILE A 108 -0.50 2.35 28.43
C ILE A 108 -1.59 3.42 28.62
N SER A 109 -2.85 3.15 28.26
CA SER A 109 -3.92 4.16 28.34
C SER A 109 -4.56 4.32 29.73
N LYS A 110 -4.15 3.53 30.75
CA LYS A 110 -4.73 3.57 32.11
C LYS A 110 -3.87 4.29 33.15
N LYS A 111 -2.66 4.76 32.80
CA LYS A 111 -1.71 5.37 33.76
C LYS A 111 -1.69 6.90 33.83
N GLU A 112 -2.48 7.62 33.03
CA GLU A 112 -2.50 9.11 33.04
C GLU A 112 -3.81 9.72 33.59
N ILE A 113 -4.46 9.08 34.57
CA ILE A 113 -5.55 9.71 35.33
C ILE A 113 -5.40 9.36 36.82
N LYS A 114 -4.26 9.69 37.41
CA LYS A 114 -4.10 9.85 38.85
C LYS A 114 -2.83 10.67 39.04
N ASP A 115 -3.01 11.97 39.19
CA ASP A 115 -2.08 13.01 39.68
C ASP A 115 -2.34 14.33 38.92
N ALA A 116 -3.51 14.91 39.18
CA ALA A 116 -3.83 16.32 38.98
C ALA A 116 -4.90 16.73 40.00
#